data_AF-A0A3S1JXU5-F1
#
_entry.id   AF-A0A3S1JXU5-F1
#
_cell.length_a   1.000
_cell.length_b   1.000
_cell.length_c   1.000
_cell.angle_alpha   90.00
_cell.angle_beta   90.00
_cell.angle_gamma   90.00
#
_symmetry.space_group_name_H-M   'P 1'
#
loop_
_entity.id
_entity.type
_entity.pdbx_description
1 polymer ?
#
loop_
_entity_poly.entity_id
_entity_poly.type
_entity_poly.pdbx_seq_one_letter_code
_entity_poly.pdbx_strand_id
1 'polypeptide(L)'
;MRKSQIILMITAIVIIIVSVSAGTGHYILDRFFTINAGWRMNWGLEVPKPNQSKSVIENVASFNGDGEFFNISTYSGKKINSFIKNKSFKEIDKNSLIKLEGYISNFDEGLQSIRGGNNYLQDNPVIFKQGDLYLYKKKDDGSYIISVVNIEQRILYTLEWLQ
;
A
#
# COMPACT_ATOMS: atom_id res chain seq x y z
N MET A 1 -43.84 27.31 -21.19
CA MET A 1 -43.38 26.44 -20.10
C MET A 1 -43.72 27.12 -18.78
N ARG A 2 -44.40 26.44 -17.84
CA ARG A 2 -44.83 27.08 -16.57
C ARG A 2 -43.61 27.31 -15.68
N LYS A 3 -43.59 28.39 -14.89
CA LYS A 3 -42.47 28.71 -13.96
C LYS A 3 -42.06 27.50 -13.09
N SER A 4 -43.03 26.70 -12.66
CA SER A 4 -42.79 25.46 -11.90
C SER A 4 -41.99 24.41 -12.68
N GLN A 5 -42.20 24.28 -13.99
CA GLN A 5 -41.45 23.35 -14.84
C GLN A 5 -40.00 23.81 -15.06
N ILE A 6 -39.77 25.13 -15.16
CA ILE A 6 -38.43 25.71 -15.25
C ILE A 6 -37.67 25.47 -13.95
N ILE A 7 -38.30 25.72 -12.79
CA ILE A 7 -37.69 25.49 -11.48
C ILE A 7 -37.33 24.02 -11.28
N LEU A 8 -38.25 23.09 -11.59
CA LEU A 8 -38.00 21.65 -11.51
C LEU A 8 -36.83 21.20 -12.40
N MET A 9 -36.75 21.73 -13.62
CA MET A 9 -35.66 21.40 -14.54
C MET A 9 -34.31 21.90 -14.03
N ILE A 10 -34.25 23.14 -13.51
CA ILE A 10 -33.02 23.69 -12.93
C ILE A 10 -32.60 22.87 -11.70
N THR A 11 -33.52 22.54 -10.80
CA THR A 11 -33.23 21.71 -9.62
C THR A 11 -32.71 20.33 -10.01
N ALA A 12 -33.32 19.68 -11.01
CA ALA A 12 -32.85 18.38 -11.50
C ALA A 12 -31.42 18.44 -12.08
N ILE A 13 -31.11 19.49 -12.85
CA ILE A 13 -29.76 19.72 -13.39
C ILE A 13 -28.75 19.92 -12.26
N VAL A 14 -29.08 20.72 -11.25
CA VAL A 14 -28.20 20.95 -10.09
C VAL A 14 -27.95 19.64 -9.33
N ILE A 15 -28.99 18.82 -9.10
CA ILE A 15 -28.83 17.52 -8.43
C ILE A 15 -27.89 16.61 -9.23
N ILE A 16 -28.06 16.52 -10.55
CA ILE A 16 -27.19 15.71 -11.42
C ILE A 16 -25.74 16.19 -11.31
N ILE A 17 -25.49 17.51 -11.39
CA ILE A 17 -24.13 18.07 -11.29
C ILE A 17 -23.50 17.74 -9.93
N VAL A 18 -24.26 17.87 -8.84
CA VAL A 18 -23.78 17.55 -7.49
C VAL A 18 -23.49 16.05 -7.35
N SER A 19 -24.35 15.18 -7.84
CA SER A 19 -24.14 13.73 -7.81
C SER A 19 -22.92 13.29 -8.62
N VAL A 20 -22.73 13.86 -9.82
CA VAL A 20 -21.56 13.59 -10.65
C VAL A 20 -20.28 14.07 -9.95
N SER A 21 -20.28 15.28 -9.41
CA SER A 21 -19.13 15.86 -8.69
C SER A 21 -18.76 15.07 -7.43
N ALA A 22 -19.76 14.60 -6.68
CA ALA A 22 -19.53 13.75 -5.50
C ALA A 22 -18.97 12.38 -5.90
N GLY A 23 -19.49 11.78 -6.98
CA GLY A 23 -19.00 10.51 -7.51
C GLY A 23 -17.57 10.59 -8.03
N THR A 24 -17.24 11.61 -8.82
CA THR A 24 -15.86 11.83 -9.29
C THR A 24 -14.92 12.20 -8.16
N GLY A 25 -15.36 13.01 -7.20
CA GLY A 25 -14.59 13.33 -6.00
C GLY A 25 -14.23 12.09 -5.19
N HIS A 26 -15.21 11.22 -4.93
CA HIS A 26 -14.96 9.96 -4.20
C HIS A 26 -14.01 9.02 -4.98
N TYR A 27 -14.18 8.92 -6.30
CA TYR A 27 -13.29 8.14 -7.15
C TYR A 27 -11.85 8.65 -7.14
N ILE A 28 -11.65 9.97 -7.21
CA ILE A 28 -10.32 10.60 -7.14
C ILE A 28 -9.70 10.37 -5.77
N LEU A 29 -10.46 10.54 -4.68
CA LEU A 29 -9.97 10.31 -3.32
C LEU A 29 -9.48 8.87 -3.13
N ASP A 30 -10.30 7.88 -3.49
CA ASP A 30 -9.93 6.47 -3.37
C ASP A 30 -8.75 6.10 -4.28
N ARG A 31 -8.67 6.72 -5.47
CA ARG A 31 -7.61 6.43 -6.43
C ARG A 31 -6.27 7.05 -6.04
N PHE A 32 -6.23 8.24 -5.44
CA PHE A 32 -4.98 8.99 -5.26
C PHE A 32 -4.54 9.19 -3.80
N PHE A 33 -5.46 9.09 -2.83
CA PHE A 33 -5.18 9.42 -1.43
C PHE A 33 -5.25 8.20 -0.50
N THR A 34 -5.05 7.00 -1.04
CA THR A 34 -4.93 5.76 -0.27
C THR A 34 -3.49 5.27 -0.26
N ILE A 35 -3.13 4.44 0.72
CA ILE A 35 -1.79 3.83 0.77
C ILE A 35 -1.45 3.05 -0.51
N ASN A 36 -2.44 2.37 -1.09
CA ASN A 36 -2.33 1.69 -2.38
C ASN A 36 -2.00 2.67 -3.53
N ALA A 37 -2.49 3.90 -3.46
CA ALA A 37 -2.15 4.94 -4.42
C ALA A 37 -0.69 5.35 -4.30
N GLY A 38 -0.20 5.51 -3.06
CA GLY A 38 1.22 5.73 -2.77
C GLY A 38 2.09 4.64 -3.38
N TRP A 39 1.76 3.36 -3.15
CA TRP A 39 2.52 2.26 -3.73
C TRP A 39 2.49 2.22 -5.27
N ARG A 40 1.36 2.59 -5.88
CA ARG A 40 1.27 2.68 -7.33
C ARG A 40 2.12 3.83 -7.88
N MET A 41 2.09 4.99 -7.24
CA MET A 41 2.84 6.17 -7.69
C MET A 41 4.35 6.01 -7.45
N ASN A 42 4.74 5.52 -6.27
CA ASN A 42 6.14 5.41 -5.88
C ASN A 42 6.83 4.20 -6.50
N TRP A 43 6.11 3.09 -6.70
CA TRP A 43 6.71 1.79 -7.03
C TRP A 43 6.08 1.10 -8.24
N GLY A 44 5.04 1.68 -8.86
CA GLY A 44 4.27 1.02 -9.91
C GLY A 44 3.58 -0.27 -9.41
N LEU A 45 3.33 -0.37 -8.11
CA LEU A 45 2.76 -1.55 -7.48
C LEU A 45 1.23 -1.45 -7.47
N GLU A 46 0.57 -2.19 -8.36
CA GLU A 46 -0.89 -2.26 -8.36
C GLU A 46 -1.39 -3.31 -7.36
N VAL A 47 -1.85 -2.83 -6.21
CA VAL A 47 -2.39 -3.64 -5.12
C VAL A 47 -3.89 -3.38 -4.99
N PRO A 48 -4.77 -4.40 -4.96
CA PRO A 48 -6.18 -4.22 -4.66
C PRO A 48 -6.39 -3.64 -3.26
N LYS A 49 -7.53 -2.98 -3.03
CA LYS A 49 -7.89 -2.46 -1.70
C LYS A 49 -7.99 -3.61 -0.68
N PRO A 50 -7.26 -3.56 0.45
CA PRO A 50 -7.31 -4.60 1.47
C PRO A 50 -8.69 -4.73 2.12
N ASN A 51 -8.92 -5.85 2.80
CA ASN A 51 -10.06 -6.02 3.69
C ASN A 51 -9.84 -5.27 5.00
N GLN A 52 -8.63 -5.36 5.55
CA GLN A 52 -8.18 -4.58 6.70
C GLN A 52 -6.72 -4.18 6.48
N SER A 53 -6.33 -3.02 6.97
CA SER A 53 -4.93 -2.58 6.98
C SER A 53 -4.60 -2.02 8.36
N LYS A 54 -3.41 -2.36 8.86
CA LYS A 54 -2.80 -1.82 10.06
C LYS A 54 -1.50 -1.15 9.66
N SER A 55 -1.38 0.14 9.95
CA SER A 55 -0.09 0.84 9.92
C SER A 55 0.62 0.55 11.25
N VAL A 56 1.75 -0.16 11.17
CA VAL A 56 2.62 -0.42 12.33
C VAL A 56 3.57 0.76 12.51
N ILE A 57 4.08 1.30 11.40
CA ILE A 57 4.92 2.49 11.37
C ILE A 57 4.38 3.41 10.28
N GLU A 58 4.17 4.65 10.65
CA GLU A 58 3.88 5.74 9.73
C GLU A 58 4.68 6.95 10.20
N ASN A 59 5.77 7.23 9.51
CA ASN A 59 6.60 8.38 9.78
C ASN A 59 6.81 9.13 8.48
N VAL A 60 6.23 10.33 8.39
CA VAL A 60 6.55 11.28 7.31
C VAL A 60 7.51 12.26 7.94
N ALA A 61 8.80 12.05 7.73
CA ALA A 61 9.84 12.75 8.48
C ALA A 61 10.09 14.18 7.97
N SER A 62 9.60 14.57 6.79
CA SER A 62 9.91 15.91 6.27
C SER A 62 8.89 16.46 5.26
N PHE A 63 8.96 17.78 5.06
CA PHE A 63 8.28 18.49 3.96
C PHE A 63 8.75 18.02 2.56
N ASN A 64 9.84 17.25 2.50
CA ASN A 64 10.46 16.74 1.27
C ASN A 64 9.95 15.35 0.86
N GLY A 65 9.18 14.66 1.70
CA GLY A 65 8.57 13.37 1.38
C GLY A 65 9.29 12.14 1.93
N ASP A 66 10.38 12.34 2.67
CA ASP A 66 11.14 11.27 3.34
C ASP A 66 10.28 10.61 4.42
N GLY A 67 10.47 9.32 4.61
CA GLY A 67 9.69 8.61 5.61
C GLY A 67 9.87 7.10 5.60
N GLU A 68 9.53 6.51 6.74
CA GLU A 68 9.52 5.07 6.94
C GLU A 68 8.11 4.59 7.22
N PHE A 69 7.71 3.53 6.52
CA PHE A 69 6.38 2.97 6.62
C PHE A 69 6.45 1.46 6.76
N PHE A 70 5.66 0.91 7.67
CA PHE A 70 5.45 -0.53 7.77
C PHE A 70 3.96 -0.81 7.92
N ASN A 71 3.41 -1.53 6.95
CA ASN A 71 1.99 -1.81 6.84
C ASN A 71 1.72 -3.31 6.72
N ILE A 72 0.65 -3.74 7.39
CA ILE A 72 0.14 -5.11 7.35
C ILE A 72 -1.28 -5.06 6.79
N SER A 73 -1.50 -5.69 5.64
CA SER A 73 -2.77 -5.67 4.92
C SER A 73 -3.32 -7.08 4.76
N THR A 74 -4.57 -7.31 5.17
CA THR A 74 -5.23 -8.62 5.04
C THR A 74 -6.20 -8.64 3.86
N TYR A 75 -6.33 -9.81 3.23
CA TYR A 75 -7.15 -9.99 2.02
C TYR A 75 -8.05 -11.22 2.09
N SER A 76 -9.23 -11.08 1.51
CA SER A 76 -10.10 -12.21 1.15
C SER A 76 -9.52 -13.01 -0.01
N GLY A 77 -9.85 -14.31 -0.09
CA GLY A 77 -9.27 -15.23 -1.08
C GLY A 77 -9.48 -14.84 -2.54
N LYS A 78 -10.53 -14.08 -2.89
CA LYS A 78 -10.69 -13.58 -4.28
C LYS A 78 -9.67 -12.49 -4.63
N LYS A 79 -9.32 -11.63 -3.67
CA LYS A 79 -8.39 -10.52 -3.86
C LYS A 79 -6.93 -10.98 -3.85
N ILE A 80 -6.57 -12.00 -3.05
CA ILE A 80 -5.19 -12.49 -2.99
C ILE A 80 -4.70 -13.01 -4.36
N ASN A 81 -5.62 -13.54 -5.18
CA ASN A 81 -5.32 -14.07 -6.51
C ASN A 81 -4.73 -13.03 -7.46
N SER A 82 -4.97 -11.73 -7.25
CA SER A 82 -4.31 -10.70 -8.07
C SER A 82 -2.82 -10.62 -7.78
N PHE A 83 -2.39 -10.84 -6.54
CA PHE A 83 -0.96 -10.86 -6.19
C PHE A 83 -0.27 -12.08 -6.81
N ILE A 84 -0.91 -13.24 -6.75
CA ILE A 84 -0.40 -14.48 -7.34
C ILE A 84 -0.22 -14.36 -8.85
N LYS A 85 -1.13 -13.67 -9.51
CA LYS A 85 -1.07 -13.45 -10.97
C LYS A 85 -0.18 -12.27 -11.36
N ASN A 86 0.22 -11.42 -10.42
CA ASN A 86 1.02 -10.23 -10.71
C ASN A 86 2.49 -10.64 -10.90
N LYS A 87 2.96 -10.57 -12.14
CA LYS A 87 4.35 -10.90 -12.54
C LYS A 87 5.42 -10.03 -11.87
N SER A 88 5.05 -8.94 -11.22
CA SER A 88 6.00 -8.11 -10.45
C SER A 88 6.52 -8.84 -9.21
N PHE A 89 5.69 -9.71 -8.63
CA PHE A 89 6.07 -10.53 -7.50
C PHE A 89 6.79 -11.79 -7.96
N LYS A 90 7.83 -12.16 -7.22
CA LYS A 90 8.62 -13.38 -7.45
C LYS A 90 8.32 -14.36 -6.33
N GLU A 91 8.34 -15.65 -6.66
CA GLU A 91 8.26 -16.68 -5.64
C GLU A 91 9.53 -16.67 -4.77
N ILE A 92 9.34 -16.88 -3.47
CA ILE A 92 10.42 -17.03 -2.50
C ILE A 92 10.97 -18.46 -2.64
N ASP A 93 12.15 -18.57 -3.24
CA ASP A 93 13.01 -19.75 -3.22
C ASP A 93 14.05 -19.67 -2.08
N LYS A 94 14.92 -20.68 -1.96
CA LYS A 94 15.97 -20.71 -0.92
C LYS A 94 16.95 -19.53 -0.97
N ASN A 95 17.29 -19.05 -2.17
CA ASN A 95 18.28 -17.99 -2.35
C ASN A 95 17.68 -16.62 -2.03
N SER A 96 16.44 -16.40 -2.46
CA SER A 96 15.67 -15.18 -2.21
C SER A 96 15.21 -15.07 -0.77
N LEU A 97 14.96 -16.19 -0.08
CA LEU A 97 14.66 -16.22 1.35
C LEU A 97 15.75 -15.52 2.17
N ILE A 98 17.01 -15.92 2.00
CA ILE A 98 18.16 -15.33 2.70
C ILE A 98 18.31 -13.84 2.37
N LYS A 99 18.14 -13.47 1.09
CA LYS A 99 18.21 -12.07 0.67
C LYS A 99 17.09 -11.23 1.29
N LEU A 100 15.88 -11.77 1.34
CA LEU A 100 14.70 -11.10 1.88
C LEU A 100 14.82 -10.91 3.39
N GLU A 101 15.30 -11.92 4.12
CA GLU A 101 15.64 -11.79 5.54
C GLU A 101 16.66 -10.67 5.76
N GLY A 102 17.70 -10.60 4.92
CA GLY A 102 18.67 -9.50 4.96
C GLY A 102 18.05 -8.12 4.71
N TYR A 103 17.15 -8.00 3.72
CA TYR A 103 16.45 -6.73 3.46
C TYR A 103 15.58 -6.30 4.64
N ILE A 104 14.87 -7.24 5.25
CA ILE A 104 13.99 -6.99 6.41
C ILE A 104 14.81 -6.62 7.65
N SER A 105 15.93 -7.32 7.90
CA SER A 105 16.87 -7.00 8.99
C SER A 105 17.43 -5.59 8.83
N ASN A 106 17.91 -5.24 7.63
CA ASN A 106 18.46 -3.91 7.36
C ASN A 106 17.41 -2.79 7.56
N PHE A 107 16.15 -3.06 7.21
CA PHE A 107 15.07 -2.10 7.44
C PHE A 107 14.84 -1.88 8.95
N ASP A 108 14.78 -2.96 9.74
CA ASP A 108 14.59 -2.88 11.19
C ASP A 108 15.79 -2.23 11.90
N GLU A 109 17.02 -2.58 11.51
CA GLU A 109 18.24 -1.93 12.00
C GLU A 109 18.25 -0.43 11.68
N GLY A 110 17.83 -0.06 10.46
CA GLY A 110 17.66 1.33 10.06
C GLY A 110 16.68 2.07 10.97
N LEU A 111 15.51 1.48 11.24
CA LEU A 111 14.51 2.04 12.15
C LEU A 111 15.04 2.19 13.57
N GLN A 112 15.73 1.18 14.08
CA GLN A 112 16.33 1.22 15.41
C GLN A 112 17.37 2.34 15.52
N SER A 113 18.18 2.54 14.47
CA SER A 113 19.22 3.58 14.45
C SER A 113 18.64 5.00 14.53
N ILE A 114 17.49 5.25 13.90
CA ILE A 114 16.87 6.58 13.83
C ILE A 114 15.95 6.84 15.03
N ARG A 115 15.24 5.82 15.52
CA ARG A 115 14.16 5.99 16.50
C ARG A 115 14.55 5.62 17.93
N GLY A 116 15.63 4.84 18.09
CA GLY A 116 16.07 4.33 19.38
C GLY A 116 15.18 3.21 19.94
N GLY A 117 15.83 2.14 20.40
CA GLY A 117 15.35 1.32 21.52
C GLY A 117 14.32 0.22 21.27
N ASN A 118 13.56 0.20 20.18
CA ASN A 118 12.55 -0.85 19.95
C ASN A 118 12.73 -1.59 18.62
N ASN A 119 12.75 -2.92 18.67
CA ASN A 119 12.67 -3.78 17.50
C ASN A 119 11.19 -3.84 17.07
N TYR A 120 10.82 -3.06 16.07
CA TYR A 120 9.42 -2.94 15.63
C TYR A 120 8.91 -4.24 14.99
N LEU A 121 9.83 -5.02 14.41
CA LEU A 121 9.53 -6.31 13.83
C LEU A 121 9.41 -7.43 14.86
N GLN A 122 9.86 -7.23 16.11
CA GLN A 122 9.67 -8.21 17.19
C GLN A 122 8.19 -8.37 17.54
N ASP A 123 7.49 -7.24 17.68
CA ASP A 123 6.06 -7.24 18.01
C ASP A 123 5.16 -7.47 16.77
N ASN A 124 5.70 -7.22 15.57
CA ASN A 124 4.97 -7.32 14.31
C ASN A 124 5.83 -8.03 13.25
N PRO A 125 6.17 -9.32 13.44
CA PRO A 125 7.07 -10.03 12.54
C PRO A 125 6.49 -10.16 11.14
N VAL A 126 7.37 -10.06 10.14
CA VAL A 126 7.06 -10.38 8.75
C VAL A 126 7.15 -11.90 8.60
N ILE A 127 5.99 -12.57 8.50
CA ILE A 127 5.92 -14.03 8.45
C ILE A 127 5.82 -14.50 7.01
N PHE A 128 6.81 -15.26 6.55
CA PHE A 128 6.85 -15.82 5.20
C PHE A 128 7.61 -17.15 5.16
N LYS A 129 7.40 -17.91 4.09
CA LYS A 129 8.08 -19.19 3.84
C LYS A 129 8.41 -19.36 2.36
N GLN A 130 9.17 -20.40 2.04
CA GLN A 130 9.38 -20.79 0.65
C GLN A 130 8.03 -21.06 -0.05
N GLY A 131 7.87 -20.55 -1.28
CA GLY A 131 6.62 -20.63 -2.05
C GLY A 131 5.66 -19.45 -1.83
N ASP A 132 5.89 -18.61 -0.82
CA ASP A 132 5.25 -17.29 -0.75
C ASP A 132 5.82 -16.35 -1.82
N LEU A 133 5.30 -15.13 -1.92
CA LEU A 133 5.75 -14.17 -2.92
C LEU A 133 6.41 -12.95 -2.29
N TYR A 134 7.37 -12.37 -2.99
CA TYR A 134 7.99 -11.12 -2.58
C TYR A 134 8.28 -10.20 -3.77
N LEU A 135 8.46 -8.93 -3.46
CA LEU A 135 8.95 -7.91 -4.35
C LEU A 135 9.92 -7.02 -3.58
N TYR A 136 11.05 -6.74 -4.20
CA TYR A 136 11.99 -5.74 -3.72
C TYR A 136 12.30 -4.78 -4.86
N LYS A 137 12.16 -3.48 -4.60
CA LYS A 137 12.57 -2.42 -5.52
C LYS A 137 13.34 -1.37 -4.74
N LYS A 138 14.39 -0.83 -5.36
CA LYS A 138 15.21 0.26 -4.83
C LYS A 138 15.43 1.29 -5.93
N LYS A 139 15.35 2.57 -5.58
CA LYS A 139 15.65 3.72 -6.43
C LYS A 139 17.07 4.22 -6.17
N ASP A 140 17.56 5.07 -7.06
CA ASP A 140 18.91 5.65 -6.99
C ASP A 140 19.04 6.66 -5.83
N ASP A 141 17.94 7.30 -5.43
CA ASP A 141 17.86 8.20 -4.26
C ASP A 141 18.01 7.48 -2.91
N GLY A 142 18.08 6.14 -2.93
CA GLY A 142 18.18 5.33 -1.72
C GLY A 142 16.83 4.85 -1.18
N SER A 143 15.70 5.35 -1.69
CA SER A 143 14.37 4.86 -1.37
C SER A 143 14.21 3.40 -1.79
N TYR A 144 13.51 2.61 -0.99
CA TYR A 144 13.19 1.23 -1.35
C TYR A 144 11.86 0.75 -0.76
N ILE A 145 11.34 -0.33 -1.36
CA ILE A 145 10.18 -1.07 -0.87
C ILE A 145 10.51 -2.56 -0.81
N ILE A 146 10.09 -3.18 0.29
CA ILE A 146 10.04 -4.63 0.48
C ILE A 146 8.56 -4.99 0.64
N SER A 147 8.06 -5.83 -0.25
CA SER A 147 6.69 -6.35 -0.16
C SER A 147 6.73 -7.86 -0.06
N VAL A 148 6.02 -8.44 0.90
CA VAL A 148 5.96 -9.88 1.14
C VAL A 148 4.52 -10.33 1.26
N VAL A 149 4.13 -11.30 0.44
CA VAL A 149 2.78 -11.87 0.40
C VAL A 149 2.82 -13.26 1.02
N ASN A 150 2.27 -13.39 2.22
CA ASN A 150 1.97 -14.68 2.81
C ASN A 150 0.69 -15.22 2.16
N ILE A 151 0.80 -16.23 1.30
CA ILE A 151 -0.31 -16.73 0.48
C ILE A 151 -1.35 -17.42 1.37
N GLU A 152 -0.89 -18.20 2.33
CA GLU A 152 -1.74 -19.01 3.22
C GLU A 152 -2.59 -18.13 4.14
N GLN A 153 -1.96 -17.18 4.81
CA GLN A 153 -2.61 -16.25 5.73
C GLN A 153 -3.31 -15.10 5.00
N ARG A 154 -3.03 -14.92 3.70
CA ARG A 154 -3.56 -13.86 2.85
C ARG A 154 -3.19 -12.46 3.34
N ILE A 155 -1.93 -12.31 3.73
CA ILE A 155 -1.38 -11.07 4.28
C ILE A 155 -0.36 -10.52 3.29
N LEU A 156 -0.41 -9.20 3.06
CA LEU A 156 0.66 -8.43 2.44
C LEU A 156 1.33 -7.59 3.52
N TYR A 157 2.62 -7.81 3.71
CA TYR A 157 3.51 -6.93 4.44
C TYR A 157 4.16 -5.97 3.46
N THR A 158 4.14 -4.68 3.77
CA THR A 158 4.83 -3.66 2.98
C THR A 158 5.69 -2.80 3.89
N LEU A 159 7.00 -2.81 3.65
CA LEU A 159 8.00 -2.03 4.34
C LEU A 159 8.58 -1.05 3.30
N GLU A 160 8.45 0.25 3.54
CA GLU A 160 8.82 1.30 2.60
C GLU A 160 9.72 2.31 3.31
N TRP A 161 10.79 2.69 2.62
CA TRP A 161 11.71 3.74 3.02
C TRP A 161 11.79 4.76 1.89
N LEU A 162 11.47 6.02 2.17
CA LEU A 162 11.53 7.15 1.25
C LEU A 162 12.63 8.11 1.70
N GLN A 163 13.41 8.61 0.73
CA GLN A 163 14.52 9.54 0.84
C GLN A 163 14.32 10.72 -0.12
#